data_AF-A0A961ERZ3-F1
#
_entry.id   AF-A0A961ERZ3-F1
#
_cell.length_a   1.000
_cell.length_b   1.000
_cell.length_c   1.000
_cell.angle_alpha   90.00
_cell.angle_beta   90.00
_cell.angle_gamma   90.00
#
_symmetry.space_group_name_H-M   'P 1'
#
loop_
_entity.id
_entity.type
_entity.pdbx_description
1 polymer ?
#
loop_
_entity_poly.entity_id
_entity_poly.type
_entity_poly.pdbx_seq_one_letter_code
_entity_poly.pdbx_strand_id
1 'polypeptide(L)'
;AYLGSGAALMEYQATEQELYERAKKSLFRMVFVEGIILLVLAALSLLGFIAAMLNGPENVQPYGWVSVLYLLIPGVAMILVRRNPEMPRAQWIIRGCGLWILLSVLGFPSVLSQSPVAALITLVFAASGLALLISSFRFSN
;
A
#
# COMPACT_ATOMS: atom_id res chain seq x y z
N ALA A 1 -8.10 6.58 50.43
CA ALA A 1 -8.64 5.74 49.35
C ALA A 1 -8.27 6.26 47.94
N TYR A 2 -6.99 6.58 47.69
CA TYR A 2 -6.50 7.09 46.39
C TYR A 2 -5.54 6.12 45.66
N LEU A 3 -5.34 4.91 46.19
CA LEU A 3 -4.41 3.92 45.61
C LEU A 3 -5.02 3.14 44.43
N GLY A 4 -6.35 3.20 44.25
CA GLY A 4 -7.04 2.49 43.15
C GLY A 4 -6.98 3.21 41.80
N SER A 5 -6.77 4.54 41.78
CA SER A 5 -6.78 5.29 40.53
C SER A 5 -5.45 5.17 39.76
N GLY A 6 -4.31 5.15 40.45
CA GLY A 6 -2.98 5.06 39.81
C GLY A 6 -2.65 3.68 39.24
N ALA A 7 -3.06 2.60 39.92
CA ALA A 7 -2.88 1.23 39.44
C ALA A 7 -3.77 0.93 38.23
N ALA A 8 -5.03 1.35 38.27
CA ALA A 8 -5.94 1.26 37.12
C ALA A 8 -5.46 2.10 35.93
N LEU A 9 -4.88 3.29 36.17
CA LEU A 9 -4.30 4.12 35.11
C LEU A 9 -3.06 3.46 34.49
N MET A 10 -2.18 2.86 35.29
CA MET A 10 -0.99 2.16 34.78
C MET A 10 -1.36 0.89 34.01
N GLU A 11 -2.35 0.14 34.47
CA GLU A 11 -2.85 -1.06 33.77
C GLU A 11 -3.56 -0.68 32.46
N TYR A 12 -4.35 0.40 32.47
CA TYR A 12 -4.97 0.96 31.27
C TYR A 12 -3.94 1.45 30.25
N GLN A 13 -2.91 2.19 30.70
CA GLN A 13 -1.80 2.66 29.85
C GLN A 13 -0.97 1.51 29.27
N ALA A 14 -0.69 0.47 30.06
CA ALA A 14 0.01 -0.73 29.59
C ALA A 14 -0.82 -1.47 28.53
N THR A 15 -2.13 -1.54 28.72
CA THR A 15 -3.06 -2.17 27.75
C THR A 15 -3.15 -1.37 26.45
N GLU A 16 -3.19 -0.03 26.53
CA GLU A 16 -3.17 0.84 25.35
C GLU A 16 -1.84 0.74 24.57
N GLN A 17 -0.70 0.70 25.26
CA GLN A 17 0.60 0.49 24.61
C GLN A 17 0.69 -0.87 23.93
N GLU A 18 0.18 -1.93 24.57
CA GLU A 18 0.21 -3.27 23.99
C GLU A 18 -0.71 -3.38 22.74
N LEU A 19 -1.89 -2.76 22.78
CA LEU A 19 -2.79 -2.66 21.63
C LEU A 19 -2.16 -1.84 20.49
N TYR A 20 -1.47 -0.75 20.81
CA TYR A 20 -0.77 0.09 19.84
C TYR A 20 0.35 -0.68 19.13
N GLU A 21 1.20 -1.39 19.87
CA GLU A 21 2.29 -2.19 19.30
C GLU A 21 1.78 -3.36 18.44
N ARG A 22 0.71 -4.04 18.87
CA ARG A 22 0.07 -5.08 18.05
C ARG A 22 -0.50 -4.52 16.75
N ALA A 23 -1.17 -3.36 16.81
CA ALA A 23 -1.77 -2.74 15.65
C ALA A 23 -0.70 -2.19 14.68
N LYS A 24 0.38 -1.63 15.19
CA LYS A 24 1.57 -1.22 14.41
C LYS A 24 2.20 -2.42 13.69
N LYS A 25 2.39 -3.55 14.39
CA LYS A 25 2.89 -4.80 13.77
C LYS A 25 1.95 -5.31 12.67
N SER A 26 0.64 -5.19 12.87
CA SER A 26 -0.36 -5.55 11.85
C SER A 26 -0.27 -4.65 10.62
N LEU A 27 -0.11 -3.34 10.82
CA LEU A 27 0.08 -2.39 9.71
C LEU A 27 1.29 -2.75 8.86
N PHE A 28 2.44 -3.01 9.47
CA PHE A 28 3.65 -3.38 8.71
C PHE A 28 3.51 -4.73 7.97
N ARG A 29 2.70 -5.65 8.49
CA ARG A 29 2.36 -6.89 7.77
C ARG A 29 1.47 -6.60 6.56
N MET A 30 0.44 -5.77 6.70
CA MET A 30 -0.42 -5.36 5.58
C MET A 30 0.38 -4.64 4.49
N VAL A 31 1.21 -3.67 4.87
CA VAL A 31 2.12 -2.94 3.94
C VAL A 31 3.00 -3.92 3.18
N PHE A 32 3.54 -4.94 3.85
CA PHE A 32 4.38 -5.94 3.19
C PHE A 32 3.58 -6.79 2.18
N VAL A 33 2.39 -7.25 2.56
CA VAL A 33 1.51 -8.03 1.68
C VAL A 33 1.11 -7.21 0.45
N GLU A 34 0.70 -5.95 0.63
CA GLU A 34 0.43 -5.05 -0.48
C GLU A 34 1.66 -4.84 -1.37
N GLY A 35 2.83 -4.65 -0.77
CA GLY A 35 4.08 -4.53 -1.51
C GLY A 35 4.36 -5.74 -2.40
N ILE A 36 4.11 -6.96 -1.90
CA ILE A 36 4.23 -8.19 -2.71
C ILE A 36 3.19 -8.20 -3.84
N ILE A 37 1.94 -7.87 -3.56
CA ILE A 37 0.88 -7.85 -4.59
C ILE A 37 1.26 -6.87 -5.71
N LEU A 38 1.72 -5.68 -5.36
CA LEU A 38 2.21 -4.67 -6.30
C LEU A 38 3.38 -5.18 -7.15
N LEU A 39 4.35 -5.88 -6.55
CA LEU A 39 5.45 -6.49 -7.29
C LEU A 39 4.99 -7.59 -8.25
N VAL A 40 4.06 -8.44 -7.82
CA VAL A 40 3.49 -9.49 -8.69
C VAL A 40 2.76 -8.85 -9.86
N LEU A 41 1.93 -7.83 -9.60
CA LEU A 41 1.24 -7.09 -10.66
C LEU A 41 2.23 -6.38 -11.60
N ALA A 42 3.32 -5.80 -11.07
CA ALA A 42 4.38 -5.19 -11.87
C ALA A 42 5.08 -6.22 -12.76
N ALA A 43 5.37 -7.41 -12.23
CA ALA A 43 5.99 -8.50 -12.98
C ALA A 43 5.06 -9.02 -14.09
N LEU A 44 3.76 -9.20 -13.81
CA LEU A 44 2.76 -9.58 -14.80
C LEU A 44 2.61 -8.51 -15.88
N SER A 45 2.58 -7.23 -15.49
CA SER A 45 2.53 -6.11 -16.43
C SER A 45 3.77 -6.08 -17.33
N LEU A 46 4.96 -6.33 -16.76
CA LEU A 46 6.21 -6.40 -17.51
C LEU A 46 6.22 -7.58 -18.49
N LEU A 47 5.77 -8.76 -18.07
CA LEU A 47 5.64 -9.92 -18.95
C LEU A 47 4.65 -9.66 -20.09
N GLY A 48 3.53 -9.00 -19.81
CA GLY A 48 2.57 -8.58 -20.83
C GLY A 48 3.17 -7.58 -21.82
N PHE A 49 3.93 -6.60 -21.32
CA PHE A 49 4.64 -5.63 -22.15
C PHE A 49 5.71 -6.29 -23.03
N ILE A 50 6.51 -7.21 -22.48
CA ILE A 50 7.50 -7.98 -23.23
C ILE A 50 6.83 -8.88 -24.27
N ALA A 51 5.73 -9.55 -23.91
CA ALA A 51 4.97 -10.37 -24.86
C ALA A 51 4.40 -9.53 -26.01
N ALA A 52 3.88 -8.33 -25.74
CA ALA A 52 3.44 -7.40 -26.77
C ALA A 52 4.60 -6.95 -27.67
N MET A 53 5.77 -6.67 -27.08
CA MET A 53 6.99 -6.30 -27.82
C MET A 53 7.51 -7.44 -28.72
N LEU A 54 7.38 -8.69 -28.27
CA LEU A 54 7.78 -9.87 -29.04
C LEU A 54 6.79 -10.20 -30.19
N ASN A 55 5.51 -9.87 -30.05
CA ASN A 55 4.46 -10.14 -31.04
C ASN A 55 4.26 -9.01 -32.08
N GLY A 56 5.19 -8.05 -32.16
CA GLY A 56 5.18 -6.99 -33.17
C GLY A 56 4.87 -5.59 -32.61
N PRO A 57 5.44 -4.53 -33.21
CA PRO A 57 5.34 -3.16 -32.70
C PRO A 57 3.92 -2.60 -32.69
N GLU A 58 3.00 -3.11 -33.52
CA GLU A 58 1.58 -2.70 -33.51
C GLU A 58 0.85 -3.03 -32.20
N ASN A 59 1.32 -4.03 -31.45
CA ASN A 59 0.70 -4.47 -30.19
C ASN A 59 1.27 -3.75 -28.96
N VAL A 60 2.35 -2.97 -29.13
CA VAL A 60 3.04 -2.30 -28.03
C VAL A 60 2.29 -1.03 -27.65
N GLN A 61 1.66 -1.04 -26.48
CA GLN A 61 1.09 0.18 -25.94
C GLN A 61 2.21 1.21 -25.65
N PRO A 62 2.10 2.46 -26.15
CA PRO A 62 3.18 3.46 -26.08
C PRO A 62 3.60 3.84 -24.65
N TYR A 63 2.78 3.50 -23.64
CA TYR A 63 3.03 3.77 -22.23
C TYR A 63 2.96 2.52 -21.34
N GLY A 64 3.09 1.31 -21.91
CA GLY A 64 3.00 0.06 -21.13
C GLY A 64 4.09 -0.07 -20.06
N TRP A 65 5.27 0.52 -20.25
CA TRP A 65 6.33 0.58 -19.23
C TRP A 65 5.96 1.50 -18.04
N VAL A 66 5.10 2.50 -18.25
CA VAL A 66 4.66 3.42 -17.19
C VAL A 66 3.86 2.67 -16.15
N SER A 67 2.97 1.76 -16.57
CA SER A 67 2.18 0.94 -15.63
C SER A 67 3.08 0.00 -14.82
N VAL A 68 4.15 -0.54 -15.42
CA VAL A 68 5.16 -1.33 -14.71
C VAL A 68 5.82 -0.50 -13.61
N LEU A 69 6.34 0.69 -13.94
CA LEU A 69 6.98 1.58 -12.95
C LEU A 69 6.00 2.01 -11.86
N TYR A 70 4.76 2.30 -12.25
CA TYR A 70 3.71 2.73 -11.35
C TYR A 70 3.39 1.71 -10.26
N LEU A 71 3.51 0.41 -10.58
CA LEU A 71 3.33 -0.69 -9.63
C LEU A 71 4.62 -1.06 -8.90
N LEU A 72 5.75 -1.04 -9.62
CA LEU A 72 7.05 -1.45 -9.09
C LEU A 72 7.56 -0.52 -7.99
N ILE A 73 7.50 0.80 -8.20
CA ILE A 73 8.02 1.81 -7.26
C ILE A 73 7.37 1.68 -5.87
N PRO A 74 6.03 1.73 -5.72
CA PRO A 74 5.40 1.55 -4.42
C PRO A 74 5.61 0.14 -3.86
N GLY A 75 5.63 -0.90 -4.70
CA GLY A 75 5.89 -2.28 -4.27
C GLY A 75 7.26 -2.45 -3.61
N VAL A 76 8.32 -1.94 -4.25
CA VAL A 76 9.69 -1.96 -3.70
C VAL A 76 9.77 -1.10 -2.44
N ALA A 77 9.18 0.10 -2.45
CA ALA A 77 9.20 1.01 -1.32
C ALA A 77 8.57 0.40 -0.07
N MET A 78 7.42 -0.27 -0.20
CA MET A 78 6.75 -0.95 0.91
C MET A 78 7.57 -2.12 1.48
N ILE A 79 8.28 -2.86 0.63
CA ILE A 79 9.17 -3.95 1.08
C ILE A 79 10.40 -3.40 1.82
N LEU A 80 10.97 -2.30 1.34
CA LEU A 80 12.08 -1.62 2.00
C LEU A 80 11.68 -1.08 3.38
N VAL A 81 10.46 -0.55 3.50
CA VAL A 81 9.90 -0.10 4.78
C VAL A 81 9.77 -1.27 5.77
N ARG A 82 9.36 -2.46 5.31
CA ARG A 82 9.29 -3.65 6.19
C ARG A 82 10.66 -4.09 6.71
N ARG A 83 11.72 -3.93 5.91
CA ARG A 83 13.11 -4.25 6.30
C ARG A 83 13.69 -3.23 7.29
N ASN A 84 13.25 -1.97 7.20
CA ASN A 84 13.72 -0.88 8.06
C ASN A 84 12.53 -0.18 8.76
N PRO A 85 11.80 -0.88 9.65
CA PRO A 85 10.58 -0.34 10.25
C PRO A 85 10.82 0.82 11.22
N GLU A 86 12.04 0.93 11.77
CA GLU A 86 12.46 2.02 12.67
C GLU A 86 12.94 3.27 11.94
N MET A 87 12.97 3.25 10.61
CA MET A 87 13.42 4.39 9.83
C MET A 87 12.46 5.57 10.06
N PRO A 88 12.94 6.79 10.40
CA PRO A 88 12.07 7.94 10.66
C PRO A 88 11.13 8.30 9.49
N ARG A 89 11.51 7.86 8.28
CA ARG A 89 10.80 8.09 7.03
C ARG A 89 9.85 6.95 6.64
N ALA A 90 9.83 5.83 7.37
CA ALA A 90 9.02 4.66 7.05
C ALA A 90 7.53 5.00 6.89
N GLN A 91 6.98 5.79 7.82
CA GLN A 91 5.58 6.22 7.78
C GLN A 91 5.30 7.19 6.63
N TRP A 92 6.23 8.09 6.32
CA TRP A 92 6.13 8.98 5.16
C TRP A 92 6.15 8.22 3.84
N ILE A 93 6.95 7.14 3.75
CA ILE A 93 6.96 6.26 2.57
C ILE A 93 5.62 5.54 2.45
N ILE A 94 5.06 5.01 3.55
CA ILE A 94 3.72 4.38 3.54
C ILE A 94 2.66 5.38 3.08
N ARG A 95 2.68 6.62 3.59
CA ARG A 95 1.78 7.70 3.14
C ARG A 95 1.93 7.99 1.65
N GLY A 96 3.17 8.16 1.20
CA GLY A 96 3.47 8.42 -0.20
C GLY A 96 2.95 7.31 -1.10
N CYS A 97 3.16 6.04 -0.72
CA CYS A 97 2.65 4.90 -1.47
C CYS A 97 1.11 4.82 -1.42
N GLY A 98 0.49 5.06 -0.27
CA GLY A 98 -0.97 5.07 -0.14
C GLY A 98 -1.63 6.17 -0.97
N LEU A 99 -1.04 7.37 -0.99
CA LEU A 99 -1.51 8.47 -1.83
C LEU A 99 -1.30 8.19 -3.32
N TRP A 100 -0.16 7.59 -3.67
CA TRP A 100 0.13 7.15 -5.02
C TRP A 100 -0.92 6.15 -5.51
N ILE A 101 -1.19 5.10 -4.72
CA ILE A 101 -2.21 4.09 -5.02
C ILE A 101 -3.60 4.71 -5.12
N LEU A 102 -3.96 5.63 -4.21
CA LEU A 102 -5.25 6.31 -4.23
C LEU A 102 -5.44 7.16 -5.50
N LEU A 103 -4.41 7.88 -5.91
CA LEU A 103 -4.43 8.71 -7.13
C LEU A 103 -4.47 7.88 -8.42
N SER A 104 -4.15 6.60 -8.36
CA SER A 104 -4.22 5.69 -9.52
C SER A 104 -5.63 5.63 -10.12
N VAL A 105 -6.67 5.75 -9.30
CA VAL A 105 -8.08 5.75 -9.72
C VAL A 105 -8.37 6.89 -10.71
N LEU A 106 -7.75 8.05 -10.51
CA LEU A 106 -7.94 9.22 -11.37
C LEU A 106 -7.24 9.04 -12.73
N GLY A 107 -6.22 8.20 -12.80
CA GLY A 107 -5.50 7.87 -14.03
C GLY A 107 -6.20 6.87 -14.94
N PHE A 108 -7.26 6.19 -14.46
CA PHE A 108 -7.93 5.11 -15.18
C PHE A 108 -9.45 5.31 -15.40
N PRO A 109 -9.94 6.43 -15.98
CA PRO A 109 -11.34 6.53 -16.39
C PRO A 109 -11.73 5.44 -17.41
N SER A 110 -10.79 5.05 -18.27
CA SER A 110 -10.99 4.02 -19.29
C SER A 110 -11.08 2.60 -18.73
N VAL A 111 -10.50 2.31 -17.57
CA VAL A 111 -10.58 0.96 -16.95
C VAL A 111 -11.93 0.76 -16.27
N LEU A 112 -12.49 1.83 -15.70
CA LEU A 112 -13.84 1.84 -15.11
C LEU A 112 -14.93 1.58 -16.15
N SER A 113 -14.70 1.96 -17.42
CA SER A 113 -15.64 1.74 -18.52
C SER A 113 -15.42 0.43 -19.29
N GLN A 114 -14.26 -0.23 -19.13
CA GLN A 114 -13.92 -1.46 -19.87
C GLN A 114 -14.57 -2.72 -19.31
N SER A 115 -14.60 -2.89 -17.98
CA SER A 115 -15.37 -3.98 -17.37
C SER A 115 -15.74 -3.71 -15.90
N PRO A 116 -16.89 -4.22 -15.43
CA PRO A 116 -17.28 -4.12 -14.02
C PRO A 116 -16.25 -4.76 -13.07
N VAL A 117 -15.57 -5.82 -13.51
CA VAL A 117 -14.54 -6.52 -12.73
C VAL A 117 -13.30 -5.64 -12.55
N ALA A 118 -12.85 -4.99 -13.62
CA ALA A 118 -11.71 -4.08 -13.59
C ALA A 118 -12.00 -2.82 -12.73
N ALA A 119 -13.25 -2.35 -12.75
CA ALA A 119 -13.70 -1.28 -11.87
C ALA A 119 -13.64 -1.69 -10.39
N LEU A 120 -14.14 -2.90 -10.06
CA LEU A 120 -14.14 -3.42 -8.69
C LEU A 120 -12.72 -3.60 -8.15
N ILE A 121 -11.80 -4.12 -8.98
CA ILE A 121 -10.38 -4.27 -8.63
C ILE A 121 -9.75 -2.91 -8.35
N THR A 122 -9.96 -1.94 -9.25
CA THR A 122 -9.44 -0.57 -9.08
C THR A 122 -9.94 0.09 -7.79
N LEU A 123 -11.22 -0.13 -7.45
CA LEU A 123 -11.86 0.44 -6.26
C LEU A 123 -11.35 -0.22 -4.97
N VAL A 124 -11.14 -1.53 -4.98
CA VAL A 124 -10.48 -2.26 -3.88
C VAL A 124 -9.05 -1.75 -3.67
N PHE A 125 -8.31 -1.53 -4.75
CA PHE A 125 -6.97 -0.97 -4.71
C PHE A 125 -6.94 0.44 -4.11
N ALA A 126 -7.90 1.29 -4.50
CA ALA A 126 -8.06 2.62 -3.95
C ALA A 126 -8.37 2.61 -2.45
N ALA A 127 -9.29 1.74 -2.04
CA ALA A 127 -9.67 1.57 -0.65
C ALA A 127 -8.49 1.08 0.20
N SER A 128 -7.63 0.24 -0.36
CA SER A 128 -6.42 -0.25 0.30
C SER A 128 -5.38 0.88 0.49
N GLY A 129 -5.16 1.70 -0.55
CA GLY A 129 -4.33 2.91 -0.45
C GLY A 129 -4.85 3.93 0.57
N LEU A 130 -6.18 4.12 0.65
CA LEU A 130 -6.81 4.96 1.67
C LEU A 130 -6.65 4.38 3.08
N ALA A 131 -6.82 3.07 3.25
CA ALA A 131 -6.65 2.39 4.52
C ALA A 131 -5.20 2.50 5.04
N LEU A 132 -4.21 2.39 4.15
CA LEU A 132 -2.80 2.64 4.49
C LEU A 132 -2.56 4.08 4.91
N LEU A 133 -3.12 5.05 4.19
CA LEU A 133 -3.01 6.48 4.55
C LEU A 133 -3.57 6.74 5.93
N ILE A 134 -4.83 6.38 6.18
CA ILE A 134 -5.50 6.59 7.47
C ILE A 134 -4.73 5.90 8.60
N SER A 135 -4.31 4.65 8.39
CA SER A 135 -3.54 3.91 9.38
C SER A 135 -2.20 4.59 9.68
N SER A 136 -1.47 5.03 8.65
CA SER A 136 -0.18 5.71 8.83
C SER A 136 -0.29 7.07 9.57
N PHE A 137 -1.43 7.75 9.50
CA PHE A 137 -1.68 8.95 10.31
C PHE A 137 -1.93 8.57 11.77
N ARG A 138 -2.69 7.51 12.03
CA ARG A 138 -3.00 7.02 13.38
C ARG A 138 -1.77 6.60 14.18
N PHE A 139 -0.74 6.03 13.55
CA PHE A 139 0.47 5.53 14.23
C PHE A 139 1.66 6.48 14.20
N SER A 140 1.47 7.72 13.73
CA SER A 140 2.54 8.74 13.67
C SER A 140 2.49 9.75 14.81
N ASN A 141 1.36 9.82 15.49
CA ASN A 141 1.18 10.54 16.75
C ASN A 141 1.26 9.53 17.90
#